data_AF-A0A1X7TQJ2-F1
#
_entry.id   AF-A0A1X7TQJ2-F1
#
_cell.length_a   1.000
_cell.length_b   1.000
_cell.length_c   1.000
_cell.angle_alpha   90.00
_cell.angle_beta   90.00
_cell.angle_gamma   90.00
#
_symmetry.space_group_name_H-M   'P 1'
#
loop_
_entity.id
_entity.type
_entity.pdbx_description
1 polymer ?
#
loop_
_entity_poly.entity_id
_entity_poly.type
_entity_poly.pdbx_seq_one_letter_code
_entity_poly.pdbx_strand_id
1 'polypeptide(L)' 'MARKMPRKLFVQPHTSIDTDGSVVLNEFDSSFDGIISSFLARYPNYDTELESLWRNNQHYWK' A
#
# COMPACT_ATOMS: atom_id res chain seq x y z
N MET A 1 27.45 -12.74 -7.30
CA MET A 1 26.57 -12.50 -6.12
C MET A 1 27.24 -11.72 -4.98
N ALA A 2 28.57 -11.77 -4.82
CA ALA A 2 29.29 -11.24 -3.65
C ALA A 2 29.06 -9.74 -3.30
N ARG A 3 28.48 -8.93 -4.20
CA ARG A 3 28.21 -7.50 -3.97
C ARG A 3 26.79 -7.08 -4.37
N LYS A 4 25.88 -8.05 -4.58
CA LYS A 4 24.49 -7.74 -4.97
C LYS A 4 23.79 -7.11 -3.77
N MET A 5 23.28 -5.89 -3.95
CA MET A 5 22.42 -5.25 -2.97
C MET A 5 20.94 -5.47 -3.33
N PRO A 6 20.05 -5.62 -2.32
CA PRO A 6 18.61 -5.59 -2.53
C PRO A 6 18.19 -4.30 -3.23
N ARG A 7 17.10 -4.37 -4.02
CA ARG A 7 16.51 -3.17 -4.61
C ARG A 7 15.93 -2.29 -3.50
N LYS A 8 16.11 -0.98 -3.63
CA LYS A 8 15.47 0.00 -2.75
C LYS A 8 13.96 -0.06 -2.92
N LEU A 9 13.25 0.13 -1.82
CA LEU A 9 11.81 0.35 -1.79
C LEU A 9 11.55 1.85 -1.67
N PHE A 10 10.53 2.33 -2.38
CA PHE A 10 10.12 3.72 -2.33
C PHE A 10 8.80 3.82 -1.59
N VAL A 11 8.71 4.80 -0.71
CA VAL A 11 7.48 5.13 0.01
C VAL A 11 6.68 6.09 -0.85
N GLN A 12 5.44 5.74 -1.14
CA GLN A 12 4.58 6.56 -1.99
C GLN A 12 3.65 7.40 -1.14
N PRO A 13 3.43 8.69 -1.49
CA PRO A 13 2.45 9.50 -0.81
C PRO A 13 1.02 9.06 -1.15
N HIS A 14 0.06 9.54 -0.36
CA HIS A 14 -1.37 9.27 -0.54
C HIS A 14 -2.17 10.57 -0.54
N THR A 15 -3.11 10.71 -1.48
CA THR A 15 -3.98 11.87 -1.56
C THR A 15 -5.33 11.60 -0.90
N SER A 16 -5.80 12.53 -0.06
CA SER A 16 -7.13 12.51 0.55
C SER A 16 -7.88 13.81 0.25
N ILE A 17 -9.21 13.79 0.42
CA ILE A 17 -10.03 15.01 0.35
C ILE A 17 -10.25 15.52 1.78
N ASP A 18 -9.96 16.79 2.01
CA ASP A 18 -10.17 17.48 3.28
C ASP A 18 -11.64 17.87 3.49
N THR A 19 -12.01 18.34 4.69
CA THR A 19 -13.37 18.80 5.01
C THR A 19 -13.88 19.90 4.08
N ASP A 20 -12.96 20.70 3.56
CA ASP A 20 -13.25 21.82 2.66
C ASP A 20 -13.30 21.39 1.17
N GLY A 21 -13.18 20.08 0.89
CA GLY A 21 -13.18 19.53 -0.47
C GLY A 21 -11.84 19.68 -1.21
N SER A 22 -10.82 20.20 -0.55
CA SER A 22 -9.47 20.36 -1.12
C SER A 22 -8.70 19.04 -1.11
N VAL A 23 -7.85 18.83 -2.12
CA VAL A 23 -6.97 17.64 -2.18
C VAL A 23 -5.72 17.90 -1.33
N VAL A 24 -5.44 16.99 -0.42
CA VAL A 24 -4.27 17.04 0.48
C VAL A 24 -3.35 15.88 0.15
N LEU A 25 -2.04 16.15 0.14
CA LEU A 25 -1.00 15.14 -0.05
C LEU A 25 -0.43 14.72 1.30
N ASN A 26 -0.55 13.44 1.63
CA ASN A 26 0.01 12.84 2.84
C ASN A 26 1.33 12.17 2.50
N GLU A 27 2.41 12.64 3.13
CA GLU A 27 3.75 12.09 3.00
C GLU A 27 4.09 11.18 4.18
N PHE A 28 5.01 10.24 3.97
CA PHE A 28 5.41 9.25 4.95
C PHE A 28 6.93 9.11 4.98
N ASP A 29 7.47 8.72 6.13
CA ASP A 29 8.91 8.52 6.30
C ASP A 29 9.48 7.50 5.31
N SER A 30 10.72 7.70 4.87
CA SER A 30 11.44 6.76 4.00
C SER A 30 11.99 5.56 4.78
N SER A 31 11.08 4.85 5.46
CA SER A 31 11.37 3.70 6.32
C SER A 31 10.41 2.55 6.00
N PHE A 32 10.69 1.36 6.54
CA PHE A 32 9.77 0.22 6.43
C PHE A 32 8.42 0.52 7.09
N ASP A 33 8.44 1.19 8.24
CA ASP A 33 7.22 1.61 8.92
C ASP A 33 6.44 2.62 8.07
N GLY A 34 7.12 3.56 7.42
CA GLY A 34 6.49 4.51 6.51
C GLY A 34 5.83 3.84 5.30
N ILE A 35 6.41 2.75 4.77
CA ILE A 35 5.73 1.92 3.76
C ILE A 35 4.42 1.37 4.33
N ILE A 36 4.45 0.74 5.50
CA ILE A 36 3.27 0.14 6.12
C ILE A 36 2.19 1.20 6.36
N SER A 37 2.57 2.35 6.95
CA SER A 37 1.67 3.48 7.17
C SER A 37 1.06 4.01 5.88
N SER A 38 1.83 4.09 4.79
CA SER A 38 1.33 4.56 3.49
C SER A 38 0.26 3.64 2.90
N PHE A 39 0.33 2.33 3.16
CA PHE A 39 -0.69 1.37 2.73
C PHE A 39 -1.94 1.42 3.61
N LEU A 40 -1.76 1.51 4.93
CA LEU A 40 -2.89 1.63 5.87
C LEU A 40 -3.70 2.90 5.61
N ALA A 41 -3.03 4.03 5.32
CA ALA A 41 -3.71 5.27 4.97
C ALA A 41 -4.48 5.16 3.64
N ARG A 42 -3.93 4.44 2.66
CA ARG A 42 -4.53 4.28 1.32
C ARG A 42 -5.75 3.35 1.32
N TYR A 43 -5.71 2.30 2.13
CA TYR A 43 -6.77 1.30 2.25
C TYR A 43 -7.10 1.07 3.74
N PRO A 44 -7.80 2.02 4.37
CA PRO A 44 -8.04 1.98 5.82
C PRO A 44 -9.01 0.86 6.23
N ASN A 45 -9.80 0.34 5.28
CA ASN A 45 -10.80 -0.67 5.51
C ASN A 45 -10.38 -2.02 4.94
N TYR A 46 -10.82 -3.08 5.61
CA TYR A 46 -10.68 -4.42 5.11
C TYR A 46 -11.63 -4.65 3.92
N ASP A 47 -11.07 -5.00 2.76
CA ASP A 47 -11.82 -5.26 1.54
C ASP A 47 -12.16 -6.76 1.43
N THR A 48 -13.34 -7.13 1.91
CA THR A 48 -13.87 -8.49 1.87
C THR A 48 -14.13 -8.99 0.45
N GLU A 49 -14.42 -8.09 -0.49
CA GLU A 49 -14.68 -8.46 -1.88
C GLU A 49 -13.38 -8.89 -2.56
N LEU A 50 -12.31 -8.11 -2.37
CA LEU A 50 -10.98 -8.45 -2.85
C LEU A 50 -10.48 -9.79 -2.30
N GLU A 51 -10.72 -10.06 -1.01
CA GLU A 51 -10.38 -11.35 -0.41
C GLU A 51 -11.17 -12.51 -1.05
N SER A 52 -12.48 -12.33 -1.25
CA SER A 52 -13.35 -13.34 -1.88
C SER A 52 -12.87 -13.69 -3.28
N LEU A 53 -12.50 -12.68 -4.08
CA LEU A 53 -11.91 -12.88 -5.41
C LEU A 53 -10.60 -13.68 -5.34
N TRP A 54 -9.71 -13.37 -4.40
CA TRP A 54 -8.47 -14.12 -4.20
C TRP A 54 -8.73 -15.59 -3.84
N ARG A 55 -9.69 -15.86 -2.94
CA ARG A 55 -10.11 -17.22 -2.54
C ARG A 55 -10.68 -18.01 -3.71
N ASN A 56 -11.55 -17.38 -4.49
CA ASN A 56 -12.17 -17.98 -5.65
C ASN A 56 -11.18 -18.25 -6.78
N ASN A 57 -10.01 -17.61 -6.80
CA ASN A 57 -9.00 -17.83 -7.83
C ASN A 57 -7.94 -18.88 -7.44
N GLN A 58 -7.99 -19.44 -6.22
CA GLN A 58 -6.97 -20.39 -5.75
C GLN A 58 -6.89 -21.65 -6.62
N HIS A 59 -8.00 -22.12 -7.20
CA HIS A 59 -7.99 -23.35 -8.01
C HIS A 59 -7.23 -23.23 -9.33
N TYR A 60 -6.87 -22.01 -9.76
CA TYR A 60 -6.04 -21.78 -10.95
C TYR A 60 -4.55 -22.03 -10.70
N TRP A 61 -4.12 -22.13 -9.44
CA TRP A 61 -2.72 -22.27 -9.06
C TRP A 61 -2.57 -23.59 -8.28
N LYS A 62 -2.01 -24.61 -8.93
CA LYS A 62 -1.61 -25.89 -8.31
C LYS A 62 -0.14 -25.85 -7.91
#